data_AF-A0A7Z9K4R7-F1
#
_entry.id   AF-A0A7Z9K4R7-F1
#
_cell.length_a   1.000
_cell.length_b   1.000
_cell.length_c   1.000
_cell.angle_alpha   90.00
_cell.angle_beta   90.00
_cell.angle_gamma   90.00
#
_symmetry.space_group_name_H-M   'P 1'
#
loop_
_entity.id
_entity.type
_entity.pdbx_description
1 polymer ?
#
loop_
_entity_poly.entity_id
_entity_poly.type
_entity_poly.pdbx_seq_one_letter_code
_entity_poly.pdbx_strand_id
1 'polypeptide(L)'
;MRKRYGYNKSVIFVRQDLFMVVRAVHWVSAGGKLKYTDMKTIEKIDGIWTATEIDVKTTKARKTLHRTILRFRDVKYNQMINPNLFTVRRLEKGP
;
A
#
# COMPACT_ATOMS: atom_id res chain seq x y z
N MET A 1 13.00 -22.29 -2.84
CA MET A 1 12.86 -20.94 -3.46
C MET A 1 11.83 -20.14 -2.65
N ARG A 2 12.22 -19.13 -1.84
CA ARG A 2 11.24 -18.28 -1.14
C ARG A 2 10.40 -17.56 -2.19
N LYS A 3 9.07 -17.70 -2.15
CA LYS A 3 8.17 -16.82 -2.91
C LYS A 3 8.43 -15.39 -2.45
N ARG A 4 9.21 -14.62 -3.22
CA ARG A 4 9.63 -13.25 -2.91
C ARG A 4 8.43 -12.31 -2.76
N TYR A 5 7.30 -12.65 -3.39
CA TYR A 5 6.07 -11.89 -3.38
C TYR A 5 4.94 -12.73 -2.78
N GLY A 6 4.17 -12.15 -1.85
CA GLY A 6 3.03 -12.80 -1.17
C GLY A 6 1.81 -13.07 -2.07
N TYR A 7 1.91 -12.80 -3.36
CA TYR A 7 0.82 -12.87 -4.34
C TYR A 7 1.23 -13.69 -5.58
N ASN A 8 0.28 -14.46 -6.13
CA ASN A 8 0.45 -15.23 -7.37
C ASN A 8 0.17 -14.39 -8.62
N LYS A 9 -0.76 -13.43 -8.50
CA LYS A 9 -1.23 -12.57 -9.60
C LYS A 9 -1.76 -11.28 -9.00
N SER A 10 -1.68 -10.20 -9.77
CA SER A 10 -2.38 -8.96 -9.47
C SER A 10 -3.02 -8.40 -10.74
N VAL A 11 -4.17 -7.75 -10.59
CA VAL A 11 -4.78 -6.87 -11.59
C VAL A 11 -4.84 -5.49 -10.96
N ILE A 12 -4.29 -4.49 -11.62
CA ILE A 12 -4.23 -3.11 -11.13
C ILE A 12 -4.97 -2.20 -12.10
N PHE A 13 -5.68 -1.22 -11.55
CA PHE A 13 -6.43 -0.22 -12.30
C PHE A 13 -5.71 1.11 -12.12
N VAL A 14 -5.22 1.67 -13.21
CA VAL A 14 -4.45 2.91 -13.23
C VAL A 14 -5.32 4.00 -13.87
N ARG A 15 -5.45 5.13 -13.17
CA ARG A 15 -6.07 6.34 -13.69
C ARG A 15 -5.18 6.96 -14.76
N GLN A 16 -5.72 7.25 -15.95
CA GLN A 16 -4.95 7.77 -17.08
C GLN A 16 -4.53 9.24 -16.90
N ASP A 17 -5.34 10.02 -16.18
CA ASP A 17 -5.12 11.44 -15.95
C ASP A 17 -4.00 11.73 -14.95
N LEU A 18 -3.83 10.87 -13.94
CA LEU A 18 -2.87 11.05 -12.85
C LEU A 18 -1.79 9.96 -12.78
N PHE A 19 -1.89 8.92 -13.62
CA PHE A 19 -1.02 7.74 -13.63
C PHE A 19 -0.92 6.98 -12.28
N MET A 20 -1.94 7.12 -11.44
CA MET A 20 -2.02 6.49 -10.12
C MET A 20 -2.81 5.18 -10.15
N VAL A 21 -2.33 4.16 -9.43
CA VAL A 21 -3.15 2.98 -9.11
C VAL A 21 -4.29 3.43 -8.19
N VAL A 22 -5.53 3.15 -8.58
CA VAL A 22 -6.73 3.48 -7.77
C VAL A 22 -7.42 2.27 -7.18
N ARG A 23 -7.20 1.11 -7.80
CA ARG A 23 -7.70 -0.18 -7.33
C ARG A 23 -6.72 -1.28 -7.69
N ALA A 24 -6.65 -2.30 -6.85
CA ALA A 24 -5.96 -3.53 -7.16
C ALA A 24 -6.72 -4.75 -6.64
N VAL A 25 -6.61 -5.85 -7.37
CA VAL A 25 -7.04 -7.19 -6.95
C VAL A 25 -5.82 -8.09 -6.95
N HIS A 26 -5.48 -8.63 -5.78
CA HIS A 26 -4.33 -9.52 -5.60
C HIS A 26 -4.80 -10.92 -5.23
N TRP A 27 -4.29 -11.92 -5.94
CA TRP A 27 -4.44 -13.33 -5.59
C TRP A 27 -3.34 -13.70 -4.61
N VAL A 28 -3.70 -13.90 -3.34
CA VAL A 28 -2.73 -14.24 -2.29
C VAL A 28 -2.20 -15.64 -2.52
N SER A 29 -0.89 -15.80 -2.42
CA SER A 29 -0.21 -17.08 -2.64
C SER A 29 -0.70 -18.19 -1.70
N ALA A 30 -1.22 -17.83 -0.53
CA ALA A 30 -1.68 -18.74 0.50
C ALA A 30 -3.21 -18.73 0.64
N GLY A 31 -3.80 -19.92 0.71
CA GLY A 31 -5.15 -20.13 1.22
C GLY A 31 -6.31 -19.67 0.33
N GLY A 32 -6.08 -19.49 -0.97
CA GLY A 32 -7.12 -19.14 -1.95
C GLY A 32 -7.81 -17.82 -1.66
N LYS A 33 -7.07 -16.84 -1.11
CA LYS A 33 -7.59 -15.54 -0.70
C LYS A 33 -7.43 -14.50 -1.81
N LEU A 34 -8.35 -13.54 -1.84
CA LEU A 34 -8.22 -12.32 -2.63
C LEU A 34 -7.98 -11.14 -1.69
N LYS A 35 -7.10 -10.22 -2.07
CA LYS A 35 -7.02 -8.89 -1.47
C LYS A 35 -7.48 -7.84 -2.46
N TYR A 36 -8.44 -7.02 -2.05
CA TYR A 36 -8.89 -5.84 -2.76
C TYR A 36 -8.26 -4.63 -2.07
N THR A 37 -7.67 -3.75 -2.86
CA THR A 37 -7.09 -2.48 -2.39
C THR A 37 -7.77 -1.37 -3.17
N ASP A 38 -8.30 -0.38 -2.47
CA ASP A 38 -8.92 0.81 -3.05
C ASP A 38 -8.26 2.06 -2.47
N MET A 39 -7.75 2.93 -3.32
CA MET A 39 -7.26 4.25 -2.92
C MET A 39 -8.48 5.18 -2.89
N LYS A 40 -9.03 5.39 -1.69
CA LYS A 40 -10.29 6.13 -1.47
C LYS A 40 -10.11 7.63 -1.63
N THR A 41 -8.98 8.14 -1.16
CA THR A 41 -8.63 9.57 -1.25
C THR A 41 -7.26 9.68 -1.91
N ILE A 42 -7.16 10.50 -2.94
CA ILE A 42 -5.92 10.83 -3.63
C ILE A 42 -5.83 12.34 -3.73
N GLU A 43 -4.73 12.89 -3.23
CA GLU A 43 -4.49 14.33 -3.15
C GLU A 43 -3.17 14.66 -3.86
N LYS A 44 -3.06 15.87 -4.40
CA LYS A 44 -1.79 16.37 -4.93
C LYS A 44 -1.09 17.15 -3.83
N ILE A 45 -0.07 16.56 -3.22
CA ILE A 45 0.68 17.11 -2.09
C ILE A 45 2.09 17.43 -2.57
N ASP A 46 2.52 18.68 -2.42
CA ASP A 46 3.82 19.18 -2.93
C ASP A 46 4.06 18.84 -4.42
N GLY A 47 2.99 18.85 -5.22
CA GLY A 47 3.03 18.51 -6.65
C GLY A 47 2.99 17.01 -6.98
N ILE A 48 2.99 16.13 -5.97
CA ILE A 48 3.00 14.67 -6.12
C ILE A 48 1.62 14.12 -5.80
N TRP A 49 1.09 13.25 -6.66
CA TRP A 49 -0.17 12.55 -6.38
C TRP A 49 0.03 11.45 -5.34
N THR A 50 -0.77 11.49 -4.28
CA THR A 50 -0.57 10.67 -3.08
C THR A 50 -1.90 10.12 -2.59
N ALA A 51 -1.99 8.81 -2.38
CA ALA A 51 -3.16 8.21 -1.74
C ALA A 51 -3.10 8.45 -0.22
N THR A 52 -4.06 9.20 0.33
CA THR A 52 -4.12 9.53 1.76
C THR A 52 -5.15 8.70 2.53
N GLU A 53 -6.06 8.01 1.83
CA GLU A 53 -6.88 6.95 2.40
C GLU A 53 -6.83 5.70 1.53
N ILE A 54 -6.48 4.56 2.12
CA ILE A 54 -6.41 3.26 1.44
C ILE A 54 -7.24 2.24 2.21
N ASP A 55 -8.20 1.63 1.53
CA ASP A 55 -9.05 0.56 2.06
C ASP A 55 -8.60 -0.78 1.50
N VAL A 56 -8.21 -1.70 2.38
CA VAL A 56 -7.72 -3.03 2.02
C VAL A 56 -8.64 -4.08 2.61
N LYS A 57 -9.22 -4.93 1.77
CA LYS A 57 -10.12 -6.00 2.14
C LYS A 57 -9.57 -7.36 1.72
N THR A 58 -9.40 -8.29 2.65
CA THR A 58 -9.06 -9.68 2.34
C THR A 58 -10.31 -10.55 2.37
N THR A 59 -10.56 -11.35 1.34
CA THR A 59 -11.70 -12.25 1.25
C THR A 59 -11.29 -13.69 0.94
N LYS A 60 -12.16 -14.64 1.29
CA LYS A 60 -12.09 -16.05 0.88
C LYS A 60 -13.51 -16.54 0.69
N ALA A 61 -13.77 -17.27 -0.41
CA ALA A 61 -15.10 -17.77 -0.74
C ALA A 61 -16.20 -16.68 -0.61
N ARG A 62 -15.92 -15.49 -1.17
CA ARG A 62 -16.80 -14.29 -1.14
C ARG A 62 -17.09 -13.69 0.25
N LYS A 63 -16.54 -14.24 1.33
CA LYS A 63 -16.64 -13.68 2.69
C LYS A 63 -15.43 -12.81 3.02
N THR A 64 -15.67 -11.68 3.69
CA THR A 64 -14.60 -10.83 4.23
C THR A 64 -13.96 -11.52 5.43
N LEU A 65 -12.64 -11.67 5.40
CA LEU A 65 -11.88 -12.19 6.54
C LEU A 65 -11.28 -11.06 7.38
N HIS A 66 -10.80 -10.01 6.72
CA HIS A 66 -10.16 -8.87 7.37
C HIS A 66 -10.31 -7.61 6.52
N ARG A 67 -10.35 -6.45 7.17
CA ARG A 67 -10.34 -5.14 6.53
C ARG A 67 -9.39 -4.21 7.28
N THR A 68 -8.64 -3.41 6.54
CA THR A 68 -7.75 -2.38 7.08
C THR A 68 -8.03 -1.08 6.35
N ILE A 69 -8.16 0.01 7.09
CA ILE A 69 -8.22 1.35 6.51
C ILE A 69 -6.97 2.10 6.98
N LEU A 70 -6.11 2.48 6.04
CA LEU A 70 -4.93 3.29 6.28
C LEU A 70 -5.29 4.74 6.00
N ARG A 71 -5.00 5.64 6.95
CA ARG A 71 -5.21 7.08 6.81
C ARG A 71 -3.91 7.82 7.09
N PHE A 72 -3.46 8.59 6.13
CA PHE A 72 -2.25 9.39 6.21
C PHE A 72 -2.63 10.85 6.39
N ARG A 73 -1.94 11.54 7.29
CA ARG A 73 -2.13 12.95 7.62
C ARG A 73 -0.77 13.61 7.75
N ASP A 74 -0.70 14.92 7.49
CA ASP A 74 0.55 15.70 7.50
C ASP A 74 1.66 15.09 6.62
N VAL A 75 1.29 14.66 5.41
CA VAL A 75 2.26 14.15 4.44
C VAL A 75 3.07 15.32 3.89
N LYS A 76 4.40 15.20 3.95
CA LYS A 76 5.36 16.22 3.46
C LYS A 76 6.43 15.55 2.62
N TYR A 77 6.74 16.15 1.47
CA TYR A 77 7.82 15.68 0.61
C TYR A 77 9.09 16.52 0.77
N ASN A 78 10.19 16.05 0.17
CA ASN A 78 11.47 16.75 0.08
C ASN A 78 12.03 17.25 1.43
N GLN A 79 11.73 16.54 2.51
CA GLN A 79 12.28 16.83 3.84
C GLN A 79 13.76 16.44 3.87
N MET A 80 14.58 17.21 4.57
CA MET A 80 15.97 16.82 4.82
C MET A 80 16.00 15.70 5.86
N ILE A 81 16.14 14.45 5.40
CA ILE A 81 16.18 13.26 6.24
C ILE A 81 17.63 12.78 6.36
N ASN A 82 18.13 12.61 7.59
CA ASN A 82 19.46 12.07 7.83
C ASN A 82 19.55 10.60 7.34
N PRO A 83 20.47 10.23 6.42
CA PRO A 83 20.59 8.87 5.92
C PRO A 83 20.83 7.80 7.00
N ASN A 84 21.43 8.17 8.13
CA ASN A 84 21.69 7.26 9.25
C ASN A 84 20.41 6.77 9.95
N LEU A 85 19.25 7.38 9.63
CA LEU A 85 17.94 6.87 10.05
C LEU A 85 17.64 5.49 9.44
N PHE A 86 18.19 5.16 8.28
CA PHE A 86 17.91 3.92 7.55
C PHE A 86 18.94 2.82 7.84
N THR A 87 19.23 2.57 9.11
CA THR A 87 20.18 1.52 9.54
C THR A 87 19.53 0.51 10.48
N VAL A 88 20.02 -0.74 10.46
CA VAL A 88 19.54 -1.80 11.38
C VAL A 88 19.70 -1.36 12.84
N ARG A 89 20.85 -0.78 13.18
CA ARG A 89 21.11 -0.25 14.52
C ARG A 89 20.04 0.77 14.97
N ARG A 90 19.56 1.64 14.07
CA ARG A 90 18.49 2.61 14.37
C ARG A 90 17.15 1.93 14.65
N LEU A 91 16.84 0.84 13.94
CA LEU A 91 15.63 0.05 14.18
C LEU A 91 15.68 -0.70 15.53
N GLU A 92 16.84 -1.23 15.90
CA GLU A 92 17.01 -2.01 17.13
C GLU A 92 17.09 -1.15 18.39
N LYS A 93 17.82 -0.03 18.33
CA LYS A 93 18.13 0.78 19.51
C LYS A 93 17.32 2.06 19.61
N GLY A 94 16.61 2.44 18.55
CA GLY A 94 15.85 3.67 18.51
C GLY A 94 16.72 4.92 18.30
N PRO A 95 16.13 6.10 18.55
CA PRO A 95 16.74 7.39 18.29
C PRO A 95 18.00 7.74 19.08
#